data_AF-A0A3D3HMA6-F1
#
_entry.id   AF-A0A3D3HMA6-F1
#
_cell.length_a   1.000
_cell.length_b   1.000
_cell.length_c   1.000
_cell.angle_alpha   90.00
_cell.angle_beta   90.00
_cell.angle_gamma   90.00
#
_symmetry.space_group_name_H-M   'P 1'
#
loop_
_entity.id
_entity.type
_entity.pdbx_description
1 polymer ?
#
loop_
_entity_poly.entity_id
_entity_poly.type
_entity_poly.pdbx_seq_one_letter_code
_entity_poly.pdbx_strand_id
1 'polypeptide(L)' 'MDIIVEITVRLIMMILDFVFSILSIFGVKVAILGTSFVLLHLLDYRPLLVVAFIILTLGLYGPAVYKILKK' A
#
# COMPACT_ATOMS: atom_id res chain seq x y z
N MET A 1 -5.35 17.74 28.09
CA MET A 1 -4.63 16.77 27.22
C MET A 1 -3.17 17.09 27.38
N ASP A 2 -2.38 16.17 27.95
CA ASP A 2 -0.97 16.44 28.28
C ASP A 2 -0.16 16.81 27.02
N ILE A 3 0.71 17.80 27.15
CA ILE A 3 1.60 18.28 26.07
C ILE A 3 2.40 17.12 25.47
N ILE A 4 2.78 16.14 26.29
CA ILE A 4 3.48 14.92 25.87
C ILE A 4 2.61 14.08 24.92
N VAL A 5 1.31 13.95 25.21
CA VAL A 5 0.36 13.20 24.37
C VAL A 5 0.16 13.91 23.04
N GLU A 6 0.04 15.23 23.02
CA GLU A 6 -0.12 16.00 21.78
C GLU A 6 1.11 15.85 20.86
N ILE A 7 2.31 15.97 21.42
CA ILE A 7 3.57 15.81 20.66
C ILE A 7 3.68 14.39 20.11
N THR A 8 3.35 13.38 20.91
CA THR A 8 3.39 11.97 20.51
C THR A 8 2.42 11.68 19.37
N VAL A 9 1.19 12.21 19.46
CA VAL A 9 0.18 12.06 18.39
C VAL A 9 0.64 12.74 17.10
N ARG A 10 1.18 13.95 17.16
CA ARG A 10 1.73 14.63 15.96
C ARG A 10 2.87 13.84 15.34
N LEU A 11 3.78 13.28 16.14
CA LEU A 11 4.89 12.47 15.65
C LEU A 11 4.39 11.21 14.94
N ILE A 12 3.42 10.51 15.54
CA ILE A 12 2.81 9.30 14.95
C ILE A 12 2.13 9.65 13.61
N MET A 13 1.36 10.74 13.57
CA MET A 13 0.73 11.20 12.33
C MET A 13 1.76 11.53 11.25
N MET A 14 2.86 12.19 11.62
CA MET A 14 3.93 12.55 10.69
C MET A 14 4.65 11.32 10.12
N ILE A 15 4.90 10.30 10.96
CA ILE A 15 5.48 9.01 10.54
C ILE A 15 4.51 8.28 9.62
N LEU A 16 3.22 8.23 9.96
CA LEU A 16 2.20 7.62 9.12
C LEU A 16 2.15 8.29 7.75
N ASP A 17 2.08 9.62 7.69
CA ASP A 17 2.07 10.35 6.42
C ASP A 17 3.33 10.07 5.58
N PHE A 18 4.50 9.99 6.21
CA PHE A 18 5.74 9.63 5.53
C PHE A 18 5.70 8.21 4.95
N VAL A 19 5.25 7.23 5.74
CA VAL A 19 5.10 5.84 5.32
C VAL A 19 4.07 5.73 4.18
N PHE A 20 2.91 6.38 4.29
CA PHE A 20 1.90 6.42 3.24
C PHE A 20 2.43 7.05 1.94
N SER A 21 3.26 8.09 2.05
CA SER A 21 3.87 8.73 0.88
C SER A 21 4.85 7.80 0.16
N ILE A 22 5.70 7.08 0.91
CA ILE A 22 6.60 6.07 0.35
C ILE A 22 5.80 4.92 -0.28
N LEU A 23 4.82 4.37 0.44
CA LEU A 23 3.98 3.28 -0.07
C LEU A 23 3.20 3.71 -1.33
N SER A 24 2.76 4.96 -1.42
CA SER A 24 2.08 5.47 -2.61
C SER A 24 2.99 5.50 -3.84
N ILE A 25 4.28 5.82 -3.68
CA ILE A 25 5.24 5.92 -4.80
C ILE A 25 5.75 4.53 -5.19
N PHE A 26 6.16 3.73 -4.22
CA PHE A 26 6.76 2.43 -4.45
C PHE A 26 5.71 1.33 -4.61
N GLY A 27 4.64 1.36 -3.83
CA GLY A 27 3.58 0.36 -3.86
C GLY A 27 2.87 0.26 -5.20
N VAL A 28 2.62 1.39 -5.88
CA VAL A 28 2.05 1.38 -7.23
C VAL A 28 2.99 0.74 -8.24
N LYS A 29 4.29 1.05 -8.18
CA LYS A 29 5.28 0.44 -9.09
C LYS A 29 5.41 -1.06 -8.87
N VAL A 30 5.48 -1.48 -7.60
CA VAL A 30 5.55 -2.89 -7.21
C VAL A 30 4.28 -3.63 -7.63
N ALA A 31 3.10 -3.02 -7.43
CA ALA A 31 1.83 -3.59 -7.82
C ALA A 31 1.71 -3.78 -9.35
N ILE A 32 2.12 -2.80 -10.16
CA ILE A 32 2.11 -2.91 -11.63
C ILE A 32 3.05 -4.03 -12.10
N LEU A 33 4.27 -4.08 -11.56
CA LEU A 33 5.26 -5.11 -11.90
C LEU A 33 4.77 -6.50 -11.50
N GLY A 34 4.25 -6.64 -10.28
CA GLY A 34 3.68 -7.88 -9.78
C GLY A 34 2.47 -8.34 -10.62
N THR A 35 1.60 -7.41 -11.02
CA THR A 35 0.38 -7.75 -11.77
C THR A 35 0.75 -8.23 -13.18
N SER A 36 1.71 -7.54 -13.80
CA SER A 36 2.26 -7.95 -15.10
C SER A 36 2.91 -9.34 -15.02
N PHE A 37 3.71 -9.60 -13.98
CA PHE A 37 4.36 -10.89 -13.77
C PHE A 37 3.36 -12.03 -13.54
N VAL A 38 2.31 -11.78 -12.76
CA VAL A 38 1.26 -12.77 -12.48
C VAL A 38 0.39 -13.03 -13.71
N LEU A 39 0.05 -12.00 -14.49
CA LEU A 39 -0.67 -12.15 -15.76
C LEU A 39 0.10 -13.02 -16.77
N LEU A 40 1.43 -12.88 -16.83
CA LEU A 40 2.28 -13.67 -17.74
C LEU A 40 2.33 -15.16 -17.39
N HIS A 41 2.10 -15.52 -16.13
CA HIS A 41 2.20 -16.91 -15.65
C HIS A 41 0.87 -17.41 -15.04
N LEU A 42 -0.24 -16.71 -15.33
CA LEU A 42 -1.53 -16.93 -14.67
C LEU A 42 -2.04 -18.37 -14.86
N LEU A 43 -1.73 -18.97 -16.01
CA LEU A 43 -2.11 -20.34 -16.37
C LEU A 43 -1.39 -21.42 -15.53
N ASP A 44 -0.22 -21.09 -14.96
CA ASP A 44 0.60 -22.02 -14.18
C ASP A 44 0.44 -21.84 -12.66
N TYR A 45 -0.21 -20.76 -12.21
CA TYR A 45 -0.34 -20.46 -10.80
C TYR A 45 -1.49 -21.21 -10.12
N ARG A 46 -1.19 -21.70 -8.91
CA ARG A 46 -2.23 -22.23 -8.01
C ARG A 46 -3.21 -21.11 -7.64
N PRO A 47 -4.52 -21.38 -7.59
CA PRO A 47 -5.55 -20.38 -7.26
C PRO A 47 -5.27 -19.62 -5.95
N LEU A 48 -4.67 -20.29 -4.97
CA LEU A 48 -4.35 -19.72 -3.66
C LEU A 48 -3.26 -18.62 -3.74
N LEU A 49 -2.31 -18.74 -4.67
CA LEU A 49 -1.31 -17.70 -4.94
C LEU A 49 -1.92 -16.48 -5.63
N VAL A 50 -2.90 -16.70 -6.52
CA VAL A 50 -3.63 -15.60 -7.19
C VAL A 50 -4.43 -14.79 -6.16
N VAL A 51 -5.09 -15.44 -5.20
CA VAL A 51 -5.81 -14.76 -4.12
C VAL A 51 -4.86 -13.97 -3.22
N ALA A 52 -3.74 -14.56 -2.81
CA ALA A 52 -2.71 -13.86 -2.02
C ALA A 52 -2.18 -12.63 -2.77
N PHE A 53 -1.97 -12.76 -4.08
CA PHE A 53 -1.53 -11.67 -4.93
C PHE A 53 -2.56 -10.54 -5.02
N ILE A 54 -3.85 -10.84 -5.17
CA ILE A 54 -4.93 -9.85 -5.21
C ILE A 54 -4.97 -9.04 -3.90
N ILE A 55 -4.89 -9.71 -2.75
CA ILE A 55 -4.89 -9.06 -1.43
C ILE A 55 -3.68 -8.13 -1.27
N LEU A 56 -2.50 -8.60 -1.66
CA LEU A 56 -1.25 -7.84 -1.56
C LEU A 56 -1.28 -6.62 -2.49
N THR A 57 -1.83 -6.78 -3.69
CA THR A 57 -2.02 -5.71 -4.68
C THR A 57 -3.00 -4.65 -4.18
N LEU A 58 -4.14 -5.05 -3.60
CA LEU A 58 -5.10 -4.13 -2.97
C LEU A 58 -4.46 -3.33 -1.83
N GLY A 59 -3.66 -3.98 -0.98
CA GLY A 59 -2.94 -3.31 0.11
C GLY A 59 -1.92 -2.27 -0.39
N LEU A 60 -1.22 -2.57 -1.49
CA LEU A 60 -0.25 -1.65 -2.11
C LEU A 60 -0.91 -0.49 -2.87
N TYR A 61 -2.09 -0.69 -3.45
CA TYR A 61 -2.86 0.39 -4.09
C TYR A 61 -3.62 1.26 -3.08
N GLY A 62 -3.98 0.75 -1.90
CA GLY A 62 -4.73 1.47 -0.87
C GLY A 62 -4.19 2.87 -0.56
N PRO A 63 -2.90 3.04 -0.25
CA PRO A 63 -2.25 4.34 -0.01
C PRO A 63 -2.36 5.31 -1.19
N ALA A 64 -2.23 4.82 -2.42
CA ALA A 64 -2.35 5.64 -3.62
C ALA A 64 -3.80 6.05 -3.88
N VAL A 65 -4.75 5.13 -3.71
CA VAL A 65 -6.20 5.39 -3.84
C VAL A 65 -6.66 6.37 -2.76
N TYR A 66 -6.21 6.21 -1.52
CA TYR A 66 -6.47 7.13 -0.43
C TYR A 66 -5.96 8.55 -0.73
N LYS A 67 -4.76 8.67 -1.30
CA LYS A 67 -4.19 9.96 -1.71
C LYS A 67 -4.97 10.63 -2.86
N ILE A 68 -5.59 9.84 -3.74
CA ILE A 68 -6.48 10.34 -4.81
C ILE A 68 -7.83 10.79 -4.24
N LEU A 69 -8.45 9.99 -3.35
CA LEU A 69 -9.76 10.27 -2.74
C LEU A 69 -9.74 11.45 -1.76
N LYS A 70 -8.59 11.73 -1.13
CA LYS A 70 -8.42 12.85 -0.19
C LYS A 70 -8.18 14.19 -0.91
N LYS A 71 -8.05 14.18 -2.23
CA LYS A 71 -7.79 15.35 -3.09
C LYS A 71 -9.11 15.91 -3.62
#